data_AF-A0A067D0F3-F1
#
_entry.id   AF-A0A067D0F3-F1
#
_cell.length_a   1.000
_cell.length_b   1.000
_cell.length_c   1.000
_cell.angle_alpha   90.00
_cell.angle_beta   90.00
_cell.angle_gamma   90.00
#
_symmetry.space_group_name_H-M   'P 1'
#
loop_
_entity.id
_entity.type
_entity.pdbx_description
1 polymer ?
#
loop_
_entity_poly.entity_id
_entity_poly.type
_entity_poly.pdbx_seq_one_letter_code
_entity_poly.pdbx_strand_id
1 'polypeptide(L)'
;RESELIKDIVKEISKRLNPTFPSAVDGLVGIASRMEKMNGYLEAGLDDVRFIGICGMGGIGKTTLAKVLYNTLKDQFEASSFLANVREVSVTRGLVPLQEQLLSEVLMERNLIIWDVHKGINLIRWRLCRKRVLVVLDDVDQLEQLQALAGNHDWFGFGSRIIITTRDEHVLKGHGVTNIYKVRGLDYVEALQLFHLKVSKGKQPTDDRVELSKCV
;
A
#
# COMPACT_ATOMS: atom_id res chain seq x y z
N ARG A 1 23.12 18.28 24.61
CA ARG A 1 22.18 17.18 24.93
C ARG A 1 20.73 17.56 24.63
N GLU A 2 20.18 18.66 25.15
CA GLU A 2 18.81 19.09 24.79
C GLU A 2 18.63 19.46 23.31
N SER A 3 19.62 20.10 22.68
CA SER A 3 19.53 20.51 21.26
C SER A 3 19.45 19.35 20.26
N GLU A 4 20.04 18.18 20.57
CA GLU A 4 19.95 16.99 19.71
C GLU A 4 18.59 16.31 19.85
N LEU A 5 18.08 16.18 21.08
CA LEU A 5 16.72 15.68 21.34
C LEU A 5 15.66 16.53 20.63
N ILE A 6 15.78 17.86 20.67
CA ILE A 6 14.85 18.76 19.97
C ILE A 6 14.96 18.57 18.45
N LYS A 7 16.17 18.41 17.89
CA LYS A 7 16.35 18.15 16.45
C LYS A 7 15.75 16.81 16.04
N ASP A 8 15.90 15.77 16.84
CA ASP A 8 15.32 14.46 16.57
C ASP A 8 13.80 14.50 16.65
N ILE A 9 13.24 15.18 17.65
CA ILE A 9 11.80 15.42 17.77
C ILE A 9 11.28 16.23 16.58
N VAL A 10 11.95 17.33 16.21
CA VAL A 10 11.56 18.15 15.05
C VAL A 10 11.65 17.35 13.75
N LYS A 11 12.69 16.54 13.57
CA LYS A 11 12.86 15.68 12.39
C LYS A 11 11.78 14.59 12.32
N GLU A 12 11.44 13.99 13.45
CA GLU A 12 10.38 12.99 13.58
C GLU A 12 9.00 13.61 13.31
N ILE A 13 8.72 14.78 13.89
CA ILE A 13 7.50 15.55 13.63
C ILE A 13 7.44 15.96 12.16
N SER A 14 8.52 16.46 11.57
CA SER A 14 8.58 16.83 10.14
C SER A 14 8.36 15.63 9.22
N LYS A 15 8.90 14.45 9.54
CA LYS A 15 8.63 13.21 8.78
C LYS A 15 7.16 12.78 8.85
N ARG A 16 6.52 12.95 10.01
CA ARG A 16 5.10 12.63 10.23
C ARG A 16 4.16 13.63 9.57
N LEU A 17 4.50 14.92 9.60
CA LEU A 17 3.67 16.00 9.04
C LEU A 17 3.86 16.18 7.53
N ASN A 18 5.07 15.96 7.03
CA ASN A 18 5.44 16.11 5.63
C ASN A 18 6.19 14.86 5.17
N PRO A 19 5.49 13.74 4.91
CA PRO A 19 6.12 12.59 4.27
C PRO A 19 6.74 13.08 2.97
N THR A 20 8.07 13.18 2.94
CA THR A 20 8.79 13.57 1.74
C THR A 20 8.50 12.46 0.73
N PHE A 21 7.65 12.74 -0.25
CA PHE A 21 7.28 11.75 -1.24
C PHE A 21 8.57 11.23 -1.88
N PRO A 22 8.90 9.93 -1.75
CA PRO A 22 10.17 9.41 -2.25
C PRO A 22 10.26 9.63 -3.76
N SER A 23 11.46 9.55 -4.35
CA SER A 23 11.66 9.44 -5.81
C SER A 23 10.83 8.32 -6.47
N ALA A 24 10.19 7.44 -5.68
CA ALA A 24 9.19 6.46 -6.10
C ALA A 24 7.96 7.05 -6.81
N VAL A 25 7.77 8.38 -6.84
CA VAL A 25 6.74 9.04 -7.65
C VAL A 25 7.22 9.41 -9.07
N ASP A 26 8.50 9.22 -9.40
CA ASP A 26 9.03 9.56 -10.73
C ASP A 26 8.35 8.71 -11.82
N GLY A 27 7.70 9.40 -12.75
CA GLY A 27 6.94 8.79 -13.84
C GLY A 27 5.52 8.33 -13.48
N LEU A 28 5.01 8.66 -12.29
CA LEU A 28 3.62 8.45 -11.90
C LEU A 28 2.82 9.75 -11.98
N VAL A 29 1.98 9.85 -13.01
CA VAL A 29 1.18 11.06 -13.25
C VAL A 29 0.01 11.14 -12.27
N GLY A 30 -0.18 12.33 -11.67
CA GLY A 30 -1.32 12.61 -10.79
C GLY A 30 -1.26 11.89 -9.43
N ILE A 31 -0.17 11.20 -9.10
CA ILE A 31 -0.11 10.42 -7.86
C ILE A 31 0.00 11.32 -6.62
N ALA A 32 0.72 12.44 -6.72
CA ALA A 32 0.92 13.37 -5.62
C ALA A 32 -0.42 13.94 -5.10
N SER A 33 -1.31 14.37 -6.01
CA SER A 33 -2.63 14.89 -5.66
C SER A 33 -3.52 13.82 -5.00
N ARG A 34 -3.38 12.55 -5.42
CA ARG A 34 -4.09 11.40 -4.84
C ARG A 34 -3.54 11.05 -3.46
N MET A 35 -2.21 11.11 -3.27
CA MET A 35 -1.56 10.92 -1.98
C MET A 35 -1.96 12.00 -0.97
N GLU A 36 -2.00 13.27 -1.38
CA GLU A 36 -2.43 14.38 -0.53
C GLU A 36 -3.86 14.16 -0.01
N LYS A 37 -4.78 13.73 -0.89
CA LYS A 37 -6.14 13.36 -0.49
C LYS A 37 -6.17 12.18 0.49
N MET A 38 -5.28 11.20 0.31
CA MET A 38 -5.18 10.04 1.20
C MET A 38 -4.70 10.39 2.60
N ASN A 39 -3.98 11.49 2.80
CA ASN A 39 -3.54 11.91 4.14
C ASN A 39 -4.72 12.10 5.11
N GLY A 40 -5.85 12.62 4.62
CA GLY A 40 -7.06 12.78 5.42
C GLY A 40 -7.72 11.47 5.84
N TYR A 41 -7.48 10.36 5.12
CA TYR A 41 -7.99 9.03 5.50
C TYR A 41 -7.05 8.33 6.49
N LEU A 42 -5.74 8.56 6.32
CA LEU A 42 -4.71 7.93 7.13
C LEU A 42 -4.68 8.49 8.54
N GLU A 43 -4.86 9.82 8.71
CA GLU A 43 -4.68 10.56 9.98
C GLU A 43 -3.60 9.91 10.87
N ALA A 44 -2.39 9.78 10.34
CA ALA A 44 -1.29 8.95 10.88
C ALA A 44 -0.78 9.37 12.29
N GLY A 45 -1.44 10.33 12.94
CA GLY A 45 -1.18 10.77 14.30
C GLY A 45 -2.24 10.38 15.33
N LEU A 46 -3.38 9.80 14.92
CA LEU A 46 -4.38 9.27 15.86
C LEU A 46 -4.02 7.87 16.31
N ASP A 47 -4.10 7.64 17.63
CA ASP A 47 -3.70 6.39 18.28
C ASP A 47 -4.83 5.35 18.25
N ASP A 48 -5.43 5.15 17.07
CA ASP A 48 -6.52 4.21 16.78
C ASP A 48 -6.07 3.14 15.77
N VAL A 49 -6.88 2.09 15.59
CA VAL A 49 -6.73 1.14 14.48
C VAL A 49 -7.66 1.57 13.36
N ARG A 50 -7.19 1.55 12.10
CA ARG A 50 -8.05 1.94 10.96
C ARG A 50 -7.96 0.99 9.80
N PHE A 51 -9.13 0.75 9.23
CA PHE A 51 -9.30 0.13 7.94
C PHE A 51 -9.63 1.20 6.90
N ILE A 52 -8.88 1.21 5.80
CA ILE A 52 -8.99 2.20 4.74
C ILE A 52 -9.16 1.47 3.43
N GLY A 53 -10.30 1.67 2.77
CA GLY A 53 -10.58 1.08 1.47
C GLY A 53 -10.15 2.01 0.33
N ILE A 54 -9.39 1.50 -0.64
CA ILE A 54 -9.12 2.14 -1.92
C ILE A 54 -9.92 1.39 -2.99
N CYS A 55 -10.99 2.02 -3.49
CA CYS A 55 -11.95 1.39 -4.38
C CYS A 55 -12.02 2.09 -5.75
N GLY A 56 -12.32 1.33 -6.81
CA GLY A 56 -12.46 1.86 -8.17
C GLY A 56 -12.28 0.81 -9.25
N MET A 57 -12.54 1.19 -10.51
CA MET A 57 -12.47 0.30 -11.67
C MET A 57 -11.10 -0.37 -11.86
N GLY A 58 -11.06 -1.46 -12.64
CA GLY A 58 -9.81 -2.07 -13.08
C GLY A 58 -8.93 -1.08 -13.85
N GLY A 59 -7.61 -1.18 -13.71
CA GLY A 59 -6.64 -0.32 -14.43
C GLY A 59 -6.54 1.13 -13.94
N ILE A 60 -7.38 1.58 -13.01
CA ILE A 60 -7.42 2.99 -12.56
C ILE A 60 -6.23 3.40 -11.65
N GLY A 61 -5.36 2.46 -11.28
CA GLY A 61 -4.14 2.73 -10.49
C GLY A 61 -4.25 2.54 -8.97
N LYS A 62 -5.23 1.77 -8.46
CA LYS A 62 -5.37 1.47 -7.02
C LYS A 62 -4.12 0.84 -6.40
N THR A 63 -3.64 -0.26 -7.00
CA THR A 63 -2.42 -0.96 -6.57
C THR A 63 -1.21 -0.03 -6.58
N THR A 64 -1.10 0.82 -7.61
CA THR A 64 -0.03 1.82 -7.69
C THR A 64 -0.09 2.80 -6.52
N LEU A 65 -1.27 3.34 -6.22
CA LEU A 65 -1.46 4.24 -5.08
C LEU A 65 -1.14 3.56 -3.75
N ALA A 66 -1.64 2.35 -3.52
CA ALA A 66 -1.36 1.58 -2.31
C ALA A 66 0.13 1.26 -2.15
N LYS A 67 0.83 0.96 -3.25
CA LYS A 67 2.28 0.70 -3.25
C LYS A 67 3.09 1.96 -2.92
N VAL A 68 2.72 3.12 -3.46
CA VAL A 68 3.36 4.39 -3.13
C VAL A 68 3.12 4.76 -1.67
N LEU A 69 1.88 4.59 -1.18
CA LEU A 69 1.54 4.76 0.24
C LEU A 69 2.39 3.87 1.14
N TYR A 70 2.43 2.58 0.85
CA TYR A 70 3.21 1.61 1.61
C TYR A 70 4.69 2.00 1.71
N ASN A 71 5.33 2.28 0.57
CA ASN A 71 6.74 2.64 0.54
C ASN A 71 7.04 3.95 1.25
N THR A 72 6.08 4.89 1.28
CA THR A 72 6.24 6.19 1.94
C THR A 72 6.09 6.07 3.46
N LEU A 73 5.21 5.17 3.93
CA LEU A 73 4.77 5.14 5.32
C LEU A 73 5.38 4.01 6.15
N LYS A 74 5.82 2.91 5.53
CA LYS A 74 6.22 1.68 6.23
C LYS A 74 7.21 1.91 7.39
N ASP A 75 8.18 2.82 7.21
CA ASP A 75 9.25 3.07 8.18
C ASP A 75 8.75 3.87 9.40
N GLN A 76 7.49 4.30 9.41
CA GLN A 76 6.83 4.97 10.55
C GLN A 76 6.14 3.97 11.48
N PHE A 77 6.03 2.70 11.08
CA PHE A 77 5.37 1.63 11.83
C PHE A 77 6.43 0.68 12.41
N GLU A 78 6.07 -0.07 13.46
CA GLU A 78 6.98 -1.06 14.04
C GLU A 78 7.24 -2.23 13.09
N ALA A 79 6.26 -2.51 12.23
CA ALA A 79 6.31 -3.56 11.24
C ALA A 79 5.32 -3.24 10.11
N SER A 80 5.57 -3.81 8.94
CA SER A 80 4.73 -3.58 7.77
C SER A 80 4.69 -4.80 6.86
N SER A 81 3.58 -5.01 6.17
CA SER A 81 3.43 -6.07 5.17
C SER A 81 2.61 -5.61 3.97
N PHE A 82 3.03 -6.02 2.78
CA PHE A 82 2.29 -5.78 1.53
C PHE A 82 1.94 -7.12 0.89
N LEU A 83 0.68 -7.52 1.03
CA LEU A 83 0.14 -8.73 0.41
C LEU A 83 -0.39 -8.38 -0.98
N ALA A 84 0.42 -8.66 -2.00
CA ALA A 84 0.08 -8.41 -3.39
C ALA A 84 -0.88 -9.48 -3.93
N ASN A 85 -1.79 -9.07 -4.83
CA ASN A 85 -2.67 -9.97 -5.58
C ASN A 85 -3.42 -11.00 -4.71
N VAL A 86 -4.04 -10.56 -3.61
CA VAL A 86 -4.73 -11.41 -2.64
C VAL A 86 -5.76 -12.32 -3.31
N ARG A 87 -6.55 -11.78 -4.24
CA ARG A 87 -7.49 -12.55 -5.07
C ARG A 87 -6.82 -13.73 -5.78
N GLU A 88 -5.77 -13.47 -6.55
CA GLU A 88 -5.07 -14.48 -7.34
C GLU A 88 -4.42 -15.54 -6.44
N VAL A 89 -3.72 -15.12 -5.39
CA VAL A 89 -3.03 -16.03 -4.47
C VAL A 89 -4.03 -16.91 -3.73
N SER A 90 -5.14 -16.33 -3.26
CA SER A 90 -6.17 -17.09 -2.53
C SER A 90 -6.80 -18.19 -3.39
N VAL A 91 -7.03 -17.92 -4.68
CA VAL A 91 -7.59 -18.90 -5.63
C VAL A 91 -6.58 -20.00 -5.98
N THR A 92 -5.33 -19.63 -6.22
CA THR A 92 -4.31 -20.56 -6.75
C THR A 92 -3.60 -21.36 -5.67
N ARG A 93 -3.43 -20.79 -4.48
CA ARG A 93 -2.61 -21.36 -3.39
C ARG A 93 -3.31 -21.37 -2.03
N GLY A 94 -4.53 -20.86 -1.94
CA GLY A 94 -5.25 -20.71 -0.68
C GLY A 94 -4.78 -19.51 0.15
N LEU A 95 -5.35 -19.37 1.36
CA LEU A 95 -5.09 -18.24 2.26
C LEU A 95 -3.88 -18.44 3.17
N VAL A 96 -3.47 -19.68 3.42
CA VAL A 96 -2.33 -19.99 4.32
C VAL A 96 -1.03 -19.28 3.89
N PRO A 97 -0.63 -19.27 2.61
CA PRO A 97 0.59 -18.57 2.18
C PRO A 97 0.55 -17.05 2.44
N LEU A 98 -0.64 -16.43 2.37
CA LEU A 98 -0.80 -15.01 2.67
C LEU A 98 -0.68 -14.74 4.18
N GLN A 99 -1.19 -15.64 5.02
CA GLN A 99 -1.03 -15.56 6.47
C GLN A 99 0.43 -15.77 6.89
N GLU A 100 1.12 -16.73 6.27
CA GLU A 100 2.56 -16.97 6.49
C GLU A 100 3.39 -15.76 6.08
N GLN A 101 3.12 -15.17 4.91
CA GLN A 101 3.79 -13.95 4.46
C GLN A 101 3.59 -12.82 5.48
N LEU A 102 2.33 -12.52 5.84
CA LEU A 102 1.99 -11.45 6.79
C LEU A 102 2.75 -11.60 8.11
N LEU A 103 2.70 -12.79 8.70
CA LEU A 103 3.35 -13.06 9.98
C LEU A 103 4.88 -13.01 9.86
N SER A 104 5.46 -13.57 8.80
CA SER A 104 6.91 -13.56 8.59
C SER A 104 7.47 -12.14 8.44
N GLU A 105 6.78 -11.27 7.70
CA GLU A 105 7.19 -9.88 7.48
C GLU A 105 7.00 -9.05 8.76
N VAL A 106 5.92 -9.26 9.50
CA VAL A 106 5.63 -8.49 10.73
C VAL A 106 6.45 -8.94 11.93
N LEU A 107 6.75 -10.25 12.04
CA LEU A 107 7.51 -10.81 13.15
C LEU A 107 9.02 -10.87 12.89
N MET A 108 9.43 -10.67 11.63
CA MET A 108 10.81 -10.92 11.18
C MET A 108 11.27 -12.37 11.45
N GLU A 109 10.31 -13.31 11.54
CA GLU A 109 10.54 -14.73 11.76
C GLU A 109 10.47 -15.48 10.43
N ARG A 110 11.54 -16.21 10.08
CA ARG A 110 11.55 -17.08 8.89
C ARG A 110 10.98 -18.45 9.25
N ASN A 111 10.34 -19.11 8.28
CA ASN A 111 9.85 -20.49 8.37
C ASN A 111 8.73 -20.72 9.40
N LEU A 112 7.83 -19.75 9.55
CA LEU A 112 6.57 -19.96 10.26
C LEU A 112 5.73 -21.00 9.51
N ILE A 113 5.41 -22.11 10.16
CA ILE A 113 4.56 -23.16 9.61
C ILE A 113 3.14 -22.94 10.11
N ILE A 114 2.23 -22.62 9.21
CA ILE A 114 0.79 -22.51 9.51
C ILE A 114 0.08 -23.72 8.91
N TRP A 115 -0.46 -24.57 9.78
CA TRP A 115 -1.10 -25.82 9.35
C TRP A 115 -2.43 -25.62 8.63
N ASP A 116 -3.17 -24.57 9.00
CA ASP A 116 -4.51 -24.28 8.50
C ASP A 116 -4.88 -22.80 8.73
N VAL A 117 -5.92 -22.36 8.01
CA VAL A 117 -6.38 -20.97 8.02
C VAL A 117 -6.79 -20.48 9.41
N HIS A 118 -7.42 -21.35 10.22
CA HIS A 118 -7.91 -20.97 11.56
C HIS A 118 -6.76 -20.74 12.54
N LYS A 119 -5.71 -21.59 12.49
CA LYS A 119 -4.48 -21.36 13.25
C LYS A 119 -3.78 -20.07 12.80
N GLY A 120 -3.75 -19.81 11.50
CA GLY A 120 -3.23 -18.56 10.96
C GLY A 120 -3.97 -17.33 11.49
N ILE A 121 -5.31 -17.35 11.50
CA ILE A 121 -6.16 -16.30 12.07
C ILE A 121 -5.81 -16.04 13.54
N ASN A 122 -5.76 -17.10 14.35
CA ASN A 122 -5.48 -16.97 15.78
C ASN A 122 -4.08 -16.40 16.03
N LEU A 123 -3.09 -16.83 15.23
CA LEU A 123 -1.73 -16.38 15.36
C LEU A 123 -1.58 -14.91 14.94
N ILE A 124 -2.21 -14.49 13.83
CA ILE A 124 -2.27 -13.08 13.40
C ILE A 124 -2.85 -12.23 14.52
N ARG A 125 -4.04 -12.57 15.02
CA ARG A 125 -4.71 -11.82 16.09
C ARG A 125 -3.83 -11.71 17.34
N TRP A 126 -3.23 -12.82 17.78
CA TRP A 126 -2.42 -12.85 18.99
C TRP A 126 -1.13 -12.02 18.87
N ARG A 127 -0.52 -12.01 17.69
CA ARG A 127 0.77 -11.38 17.45
C ARG A 127 0.66 -9.90 17.11
N LEU A 128 -0.36 -9.51 16.34
CA LEU A 128 -0.49 -8.15 15.82
C LEU A 128 -1.24 -7.22 16.80
N CYS A 129 -2.01 -7.74 17.76
CA CYS A 129 -2.79 -6.92 18.70
C CYS A 129 -1.95 -6.03 19.63
N ARG A 130 -0.63 -6.22 19.65
CA ARG A 130 0.33 -5.46 20.47
C ARG A 130 1.37 -4.71 19.62
N LYS A 131 1.19 -4.65 18.30
CA LYS A 131 2.14 -4.02 17.39
C LYS A 131 1.44 -2.94 16.58
N ARG A 132 2.09 -1.78 16.46
CA ARG A 132 1.68 -0.74 15.53
C ARG A 132 2.13 -1.10 14.12
N VAL A 133 1.22 -1.60 13.27
CA VAL A 133 1.54 -2.13 11.95
C VAL A 133 0.92 -1.37 10.78
N LEU A 134 1.61 -1.39 9.64
CA LEU A 134 1.05 -1.00 8.34
C LEU A 134 0.85 -2.24 7.46
N VAL A 135 -0.39 -2.62 7.21
CA VAL A 135 -0.72 -3.78 6.37
C VAL A 135 -1.46 -3.33 5.12
N VAL A 136 -1.02 -3.79 3.95
CA VAL A 136 -1.74 -3.59 2.69
C VAL A 136 -2.23 -4.93 2.15
N LEU A 137 -3.53 -5.02 1.89
CA LEU A 137 -4.20 -6.13 1.22
C LEU A 137 -4.60 -5.68 -0.19
N ASP A 138 -3.83 -6.08 -1.20
CA ASP A 138 -4.03 -5.64 -2.57
C ASP A 138 -4.88 -6.62 -3.39
N ASP A 139 -5.84 -6.09 -4.16
CA ASP A 139 -6.76 -6.80 -5.04
C ASP A 139 -7.61 -7.83 -4.27
N VAL A 140 -8.31 -7.38 -3.23
CA VAL A 140 -9.29 -8.19 -2.48
C VAL A 140 -10.62 -8.20 -3.23
N ASP A 141 -11.25 -9.36 -3.38
CA ASP A 141 -12.55 -9.52 -4.04
C ASP A 141 -13.57 -10.37 -3.27
N GLN A 142 -13.20 -10.93 -2.12
CA GLN A 142 -14.09 -11.74 -1.29
C GLN A 142 -13.98 -11.37 0.20
N LEU A 143 -15.07 -11.53 0.95
CA LEU A 143 -15.11 -11.19 2.37
C LEU A 143 -14.26 -12.15 3.21
N GLU A 144 -14.19 -13.42 2.82
CA GLU A 144 -13.44 -14.47 3.49
C GLU A 144 -11.93 -14.16 3.52
N GLN A 145 -11.42 -13.47 2.49
CA GLN A 145 -10.03 -12.99 2.45
C GLN A 145 -9.76 -11.99 3.57
N LEU A 146 -10.67 -11.04 3.81
CA LEU A 146 -10.55 -10.07 4.89
C LEU A 146 -10.71 -10.73 6.26
N GLN A 147 -11.68 -11.64 6.40
CA GLN A 147 -11.89 -12.39 7.64
C GLN A 147 -10.68 -13.25 8.02
N ALA A 148 -9.90 -13.73 7.04
CA ALA A 148 -8.72 -14.55 7.28
C ALA A 148 -7.42 -13.76 7.52
N LEU A 149 -7.32 -12.54 6.99
CA LEU A 149 -6.08 -11.74 6.99
C LEU A 149 -6.14 -10.52 7.92
N ALA A 150 -7.31 -9.90 8.07
CA ALA A 150 -7.51 -8.68 8.87
C ALA A 150 -8.96 -8.60 9.39
N GLY A 151 -9.33 -9.52 10.27
CA GLY A 151 -10.73 -9.77 10.65
C GLY A 151 -11.42 -8.60 11.36
N ASN A 152 -10.76 -7.93 12.30
CA ASN A 152 -11.35 -6.80 13.04
C ASN A 152 -10.26 -5.89 13.64
N HIS A 153 -10.67 -4.75 14.20
CA HIS A 153 -9.81 -3.73 14.81
C HIS A 153 -9.00 -4.28 15.99
N ASP A 154 -9.56 -5.21 16.80
CA ASP A 154 -8.88 -5.78 17.97
C ASP A 154 -7.74 -6.75 17.63
N TRP A 155 -7.54 -7.05 16.34
CA TRP A 155 -6.39 -7.85 15.87
C TRP A 155 -5.09 -7.05 15.81
N PHE A 156 -5.16 -5.73 15.93
CA PHE A 156 -4.03 -4.83 15.69
C PHE A 156 -3.81 -3.91 16.89
N GLY A 157 -2.55 -3.56 17.15
CA GLY A 157 -2.20 -2.59 18.19
C GLY A 157 -2.60 -1.17 17.78
N PHE A 158 -2.75 -0.30 18.78
CA PHE A 158 -3.05 1.12 18.55
C PHE A 158 -2.07 1.80 17.58
N GLY A 159 -2.60 2.73 16.79
CA GLY A 159 -1.88 3.41 15.71
C GLY A 159 -1.76 2.59 14.42
N SER A 160 -2.28 1.37 14.34
CA SER A 160 -2.17 0.53 13.13
C SER A 160 -3.04 1.04 11.98
N ARG A 161 -2.57 0.80 10.75
CA ARG A 161 -3.27 1.16 9.50
C ARG A 161 -3.34 -0.04 8.58
N ILE A 162 -4.56 -0.42 8.19
CA ILE A 162 -4.86 -1.53 7.30
C ILE A 162 -5.47 -0.93 6.03
N ILE A 163 -4.76 -1.03 4.92
CA ILE A 163 -5.18 -0.50 3.61
C ILE A 163 -5.62 -1.67 2.74
N ILE A 164 -6.82 -1.58 2.18
CA ILE A 164 -7.42 -2.60 1.33
C ILE A 164 -7.64 -2.01 -0.05
N THR A 165 -7.12 -2.64 -1.11
CA THR A 165 -7.50 -2.27 -2.48
C THR A 165 -8.54 -3.26 -3.02
N THR A 166 -9.59 -2.75 -3.65
CA THR A 166 -10.62 -3.59 -4.27
C THR A 166 -11.31 -2.90 -5.43
N ARG A 167 -11.96 -3.68 -6.29
CA ARG A 167 -12.89 -3.16 -7.30
C ARG A 167 -14.33 -3.11 -6.77
N ASP A 168 -14.62 -3.87 -5.72
CA ASP A 168 -15.97 -4.04 -5.20
C ASP A 168 -16.14 -3.39 -3.83
N GLU A 169 -16.87 -2.28 -3.81
CA GLU A 169 -17.19 -1.55 -2.59
C GLU A 169 -18.02 -2.38 -1.60
N HIS A 170 -18.75 -3.40 -2.07
CA HIS A 170 -19.56 -4.25 -1.19
C HIS A 170 -18.69 -5.12 -0.28
N VAL A 171 -17.52 -5.56 -0.75
CA VAL A 171 -16.56 -6.31 0.08
C VAL A 171 -16.09 -5.46 1.25
N LEU A 172 -15.81 -4.17 1.01
CA LEU A 172 -15.43 -3.22 2.07
C LEU A 172 -16.57 -2.98 3.06
N LYS A 173 -17.78 -2.71 2.56
CA LYS A 173 -18.96 -2.44 3.40
C LYS A 173 -19.38 -3.66 4.20
N GLY A 174 -19.33 -4.85 3.59
CA GLY A 174 -19.61 -6.12 4.26
C GLY A 174 -18.63 -6.41 5.40
N HIS A 175 -17.40 -5.89 5.29
CA HIS A 175 -16.38 -5.94 6.35
C HIS A 175 -16.48 -4.78 7.36
N GLY A 176 -17.43 -3.86 7.20
CA GLY A 176 -17.61 -2.71 8.10
C GLY A 176 -16.62 -1.57 7.87
N VAL A 177 -15.94 -1.52 6.72
CA VAL A 177 -15.02 -0.41 6.39
C VAL A 177 -15.82 0.82 5.98
N THR A 178 -15.70 1.89 6.74
CA THR A 178 -16.38 3.18 6.49
C THR A 178 -15.50 4.19 5.75
N ASN A 179 -14.18 4.14 5.97
CA ASN A 179 -13.22 5.05 5.35
C ASN A 179 -12.84 4.56 3.95
N ILE A 180 -13.67 4.89 2.95
CA ILE A 180 -13.47 4.46 1.56
C ILE A 180 -13.07 5.64 0.67
N TYR A 181 -11.88 5.57 0.09
CA TYR A 181 -11.40 6.45 -0.96
C TYR A 181 -11.72 5.87 -2.34
N LYS A 182 -12.55 6.58 -3.11
CA LYS A 182 -12.88 6.23 -4.50
C LYS A 182 -11.86 6.86 -5.45
N VAL A 183 -11.04 6.04 -6.08
CA VAL A 183 -10.02 6.51 -7.03
C VAL A 183 -10.72 7.07 -8.27
N ARG A 184 -10.45 8.33 -8.57
CA ARG A 184 -10.91 8.99 -9.80
C ARG A 184 -9.91 8.79 -10.93
N GLY A 185 -10.44 8.74 -12.15
CA GLY A 185 -9.64 8.74 -13.36
C GLY A 185 -8.74 9.98 -13.46
N LEU A 186 -7.77 9.89 -14.37
CA LEU A 186 -6.92 11.02 -14.70
C LEU A 186 -7.76 12.12 -15.36
N ASP A 187 -7.49 13.37 -15.01
CA ASP A 187 -8.03 14.49 -15.80
C ASP A 187 -7.37 14.54 -17.18
N TYR A 188 -7.84 15.43 -18.06
CA TYR A 188 -7.33 15.53 -19.43
C TYR A 188 -5.81 15.79 -19.49
N VAL A 189 -5.31 16.65 -18.60
CA VAL A 189 -3.89 17.04 -18.56
C VAL A 189 -3.06 15.87 -18.05
N GLU A 190 -3.48 15.24 -16.96
CA GLU A 190 -2.86 14.04 -16.40
C GLU A 190 -2.85 12.88 -17.42
N ALA A 191 -3.95 12.67 -18.14
CA ALA A 191 -4.05 11.62 -19.15
C ALA A 191 -3.12 11.88 -20.34
N LEU A 192 -3.05 13.13 -20.82
CA LEU A 192 -2.15 13.53 -21.92
C LEU A 192 -0.68 13.38 -21.52
N GLN A 193 -0.33 13.77 -20.29
CA GLN A 193 1.01 13.57 -19.73
C GLN A 193 1.37 12.09 -19.67
N LEU A 194 0.47 11.23 -19.16
CA LEU A 194 0.71 9.79 -19.11
C LEU A 194 0.89 9.22 -20.52
N PHE A 195 0.08 9.65 -21.48
CA PHE A 195 0.19 9.25 -22.88
C PHE A 195 1.58 9.60 -23.45
N HIS A 196 2.03 10.86 -23.32
CA HIS A 196 3.36 11.26 -23.76
C HIS A 196 4.48 10.49 -23.08
N LEU A 197 4.38 10.25 -21.77
CA LEU A 197 5.33 9.42 -21.01
C LEU A 197 5.44 8.00 -21.57
N LYS A 198 4.31 7.38 -21.91
CA LYS A 198 4.28 6.01 -22.46
C LYS A 198 4.84 5.96 -23.88
N VAL A 199 4.47 6.91 -24.74
CA VAL A 199 4.98 7.01 -26.11
C VAL A 199 6.49 7.28 -26.13
N SER A 200 6.98 8.19 -25.30
CA SER A 200 8.42 8.51 -25.22
C SER A 200 9.25 7.35 -24.69
N LYS A 201 8.75 6.58 -23.71
CA LYS A 201 9.44 5.36 -23.23
C LYS A 201 9.44 4.23 -24.26
N GLY A 202 8.45 4.20 -25.16
CA GLY A 202 8.40 3.26 -26.28
C GLY A 202 9.34 3.61 -27.43
N LYS A 203 9.81 4.86 -27.50
CA LYS A 203 10.89 5.29 -28.40
C LYS A 203 12.24 5.03 -27.72
N GLN A 204 12.66 3.77 -27.64
CA GLN A 204 14.11 3.55 -27.56
C GLN A 204 14.73 4.18 -28.82
N PRO A 205 15.85 4.91 -28.73
CA PRO A 205 16.63 5.21 -29.91
C PRO A 205 17.10 3.87 -30.46
N THR A 206 16.56 3.42 -31.58
CA THR A 206 17.26 2.46 -32.43
C THR A 206 18.59 3.11 -32.77
N ASP A 207 19.68 2.39 -32.51
CA ASP A 207 21.08 2.81 -32.58
C ASP A 207 21.55 3.03 -34.05
N ASP A 208 20.70 3.61 -34.89
CA ASP A 208 20.91 3.80 -36.33
C ASP A 208 20.89 5.29 -36.71
N ARG A 209 21.49 6.13 -35.86
CA ARG A 209 21.87 7.50 -36.25
C ARG A 209 23.31 7.81 -35.88
N VAL A 210 24.21 6.93 -36.30
CA VAL A 210 25.58 7.29 -36.61
C VAL A 210 25.90 6.81 -38.01
N GLU A 211 25.51 7.59 -39.02
CA GLU A 211 26.36 7.77 -40.18
C GLU A 211 26.38 9.25 -40.57
N LEU A 212 27.49 9.85 -40.18
CA LEU A 212 27.90 11.21 -40.48
C LEU A 212 28.20 11.32 -41.98
N SER A 213 27.74 12.43 -42.56
CA SER A 213 28.43 13.25 -43.55
C SER A 213 29.79 12.73 -44.07
N LYS A 214 29.81 12.27 -45.32
CA LYS A 214 30.93 12.31 -46.28
C LYS A 214 30.28 12.23 -47.68
N CYS A 215 30.48 13.07 -48.67
CA CYS A 215 31.31 14.25 -48.92
C CYS A 215 30.62 15.07 -50.03
N VAL A 216 31.16 16.27 -50.28
CA VAL A 216 31.24 16.89 -51.62
C VAL A 216 31.63 15.86 -52.68
#